data_AF-A0A356INY7-F1
#
_entry.id   AF-A0A356INY7-F1
#
_cell.length_a   1.000
_cell.length_b   1.000
_cell.length_c   1.000
_cell.angle_alpha   90.00
_cell.angle_beta   90.00
_cell.angle_gamma   90.00
#
_symmetry.space_group_name_H-M   'P 1'
#
loop_
_entity.id
_entity.type
_entity.pdbx_description
1 polymer ?
#
loop_
_entity_poly.entity_id
_entity_poly.type
_entity_poly.pdbx_seq_one_letter_code
_entity_poly.pdbx_strand_id
1 'polypeptide(L)'
;MTSDQVTGLSIFSILDPQWGQQLRPLYTELSASANNHSEHEIVLNTANHQQQVLAITLSRILDNNKQAIGIAIFMRNITERKVTEQVLEDLRKDLERMSFEDGLTGVANRRMFDKQLEQEWRRMQRSRHPLSIVLIDIDYFKHYNDFYGHQAGDDCLRQVASALRQQASRSSDLVARYGGEEFVILLPETNADEAYALALHCAKAVRALTIAHQRSVASEHVTISGGVATLVPDSSNTPQQLLHDADKQLYQAKQKGRDQIRRA
;
A
#
# COMPACT_ATOMS: atom_id res chain seq x y z
N MET A 1 -37.84 19.55 -33.30
CA MET A 1 -38.68 18.78 -34.26
C MET A 1 -40.02 18.51 -33.60
N THR A 2 -41.13 18.61 -34.33
CA THR A 2 -42.46 18.24 -33.82
C THR A 2 -42.65 16.72 -33.92
N SER A 3 -43.54 16.12 -33.11
CA SER A 3 -43.76 14.65 -33.05
C SER A 3 -44.03 14.03 -34.42
N ASP A 4 -44.79 14.70 -35.28
CA ASP A 4 -45.15 14.19 -36.62
C ASP A 4 -43.97 14.19 -37.61
N GLN A 5 -42.94 14.99 -37.38
CA GLN A 5 -41.75 15.06 -38.25
C GLN A 5 -40.73 13.94 -38.00
N VAL A 6 -40.90 13.18 -36.91
CA VAL A 6 -39.93 12.18 -36.43
C VAL A 6 -40.48 10.76 -36.50
N THR A 7 -41.78 10.60 -36.70
CA THR A 7 -42.47 9.31 -36.86
C THR A 7 -41.98 8.58 -38.10
N GLY A 8 -41.51 7.33 -37.94
CA GLY A 8 -41.01 6.50 -39.05
C GLY A 8 -39.52 6.70 -39.40
N LEU A 9 -38.85 7.69 -38.80
CA LEU A 9 -37.42 7.88 -38.93
C LEU A 9 -36.65 7.05 -37.89
N SER A 10 -35.47 6.59 -38.25
CA SER A 10 -34.56 5.93 -37.31
C SER A 10 -34.03 6.97 -36.33
N ILE A 11 -33.91 6.64 -35.03
CA ILE A 11 -33.26 7.54 -34.07
C ILE A 11 -31.83 7.91 -34.51
N PHE A 12 -31.16 7.03 -35.24
CA PHE A 12 -29.83 7.27 -35.83
C PHE A 12 -29.81 8.24 -37.03
N SER A 13 -30.96 8.60 -37.60
CA SER A 13 -31.06 9.65 -38.63
C SER A 13 -31.38 11.03 -38.04
N ILE A 14 -31.65 11.10 -36.74
CA ILE A 14 -32.02 12.33 -36.02
C ILE A 14 -30.90 12.77 -35.07
N LEU A 15 -30.16 11.80 -34.51
CA LEU A 15 -28.98 12.05 -33.70
C LEU A 15 -27.83 12.60 -34.54
N ASP A 16 -26.96 13.40 -33.91
CA ASP A 16 -25.68 13.77 -34.51
C ASP A 16 -24.93 12.51 -34.98
N PRO A 17 -24.23 12.56 -36.14
CA PRO A 17 -23.44 11.44 -36.63
C PRO A 17 -22.47 10.84 -35.61
N GLN A 18 -21.88 11.66 -34.72
CA GLN A 18 -20.99 11.17 -33.66
C GLN A 18 -21.71 10.29 -32.64
N TRP A 19 -22.92 10.68 -32.25
CA TRP A 19 -23.79 9.90 -31.37
C TRP A 19 -24.26 8.61 -32.02
N GLY A 20 -24.61 8.67 -33.31
CA GLY A 20 -25.05 7.51 -34.08
C GLY A 20 -23.99 6.41 -34.17
N GLN A 21 -22.70 6.77 -34.26
CA GLN A 21 -21.60 5.81 -34.29
C GLN A 21 -21.39 5.06 -32.97
N GLN A 22 -21.55 5.74 -31.83
CA GLN A 22 -21.31 5.13 -30.52
C GLN A 22 -22.54 4.40 -29.95
N LEU A 23 -23.75 4.88 -30.24
CA LEU A 23 -24.99 4.26 -29.75
C LEU A 23 -25.44 3.04 -30.57
N ARG A 24 -25.12 2.99 -31.87
CA ARG A 24 -25.56 1.90 -32.76
C ARG A 24 -25.05 0.52 -32.33
N PRO A 25 -23.77 0.34 -31.94
CA PRO A 25 -23.29 -0.94 -31.41
C PRO A 25 -24.05 -1.39 -30.15
N LEU A 26 -24.30 -0.48 -29.22
CA LEU A 26 -24.99 -0.77 -27.95
C LEU A 26 -26.45 -1.17 -28.18
N TYR A 27 -27.11 -0.49 -29.13
CA TYR A 27 -28.45 -0.86 -29.58
C TYR A 27 -28.47 -2.25 -30.20
N THR A 28 -27.53 -2.57 -31.09
CA THR A 28 -27.44 -3.88 -31.74
C THR A 28 -27.20 -4.98 -30.70
N GLU A 29 -26.32 -4.75 -29.74
CA GLU A 29 -26.04 -5.67 -28.63
C GLU A 29 -27.29 -5.96 -27.79
N LEU A 30 -28.01 -4.94 -27.33
CA LEU A 30 -29.24 -5.14 -26.55
C LEU A 30 -30.33 -5.83 -27.37
N SER A 31 -30.44 -5.51 -28.68
CA SER A 31 -31.44 -6.12 -29.56
C SER A 31 -31.20 -7.61 -29.82
N ALA A 32 -29.94 -8.04 -29.77
CA ALA A 32 -29.51 -9.43 -29.92
C ALA A 32 -29.45 -10.19 -28.58
N SER A 33 -29.46 -9.48 -27.45
CA SER A 33 -29.36 -10.05 -26.10
C SER A 33 -30.71 -10.48 -25.54
N ALA A 34 -30.69 -11.50 -24.67
CA ALA A 34 -31.86 -11.88 -23.88
C ALA A 34 -32.15 -10.90 -22.72
N ASN A 35 -31.22 -9.97 -22.44
CA ASN A 35 -31.38 -8.99 -21.38
C ASN A 35 -32.38 -7.88 -21.76
N ASN A 36 -33.16 -7.44 -20.77
CA ASN A 36 -34.14 -6.37 -20.95
C ASN A 36 -33.55 -4.97 -20.75
N HIS A 37 -32.34 -4.85 -20.19
CA HIS A 37 -31.64 -3.58 -20.02
C HIS A 37 -30.13 -3.74 -20.18
N SER A 38 -29.45 -2.64 -20.51
CA SER A 38 -27.99 -2.53 -20.56
C SER A 38 -27.56 -1.12 -20.13
N GLU A 39 -26.43 -1.01 -19.43
CA GLU A 39 -25.87 0.26 -18.96
C GLU A 39 -24.46 0.43 -19.49
N HIS A 40 -24.17 1.62 -20.02
CA HIS A 40 -22.88 1.94 -20.61
C HIS A 40 -22.45 3.34 -20.22
N GLU A 41 -21.14 3.53 -20.08
CA GLU A 41 -20.54 4.85 -19.94
C GLU A 41 -19.90 5.23 -21.28
N ILE A 42 -20.25 6.41 -21.79
CA ILE A 42 -19.73 6.93 -23.04
C ILE A 42 -19.03 8.26 -22.78
N VAL A 43 -17.86 8.44 -23.40
CA VAL A 43 -17.14 9.71 -23.39
C VAL A 43 -17.32 10.41 -24.73
N LEU A 44 -17.81 11.65 -24.67
CA LEU A 44 -17.99 12.51 -25.82
C LEU A 44 -17.09 13.74 -25.75
N ASN A 45 -16.53 14.10 -26.89
CA ASN A 45 -15.88 15.40 -27.05
C ASN A 45 -16.91 16.38 -27.61
N THR A 46 -17.27 17.38 -26.81
CA THR A 46 -18.11 18.49 -27.27
C THR A 46 -17.37 19.35 -28.30
N ALA A 47 -18.11 20.16 -29.07
CA ALA A 47 -17.56 21.08 -30.07
C ALA A 47 -16.50 22.06 -29.50
N ASN A 48 -16.51 22.30 -28.19
CA ASN A 48 -15.56 23.16 -27.49
C ASN A 48 -14.34 22.39 -26.93
N HIS A 49 -14.10 21.16 -27.39
CA HIS A 49 -13.06 20.24 -26.88
C HIS A 49 -13.20 19.85 -25.40
N GLN A 50 -14.35 20.11 -24.76
CA GLN A 50 -14.61 19.59 -23.42
C GLN A 50 -15.11 18.15 -23.49
N GLN A 51 -14.51 17.28 -22.67
CA GLN A 51 -14.98 15.91 -22.48
C GLN A 51 -16.22 15.89 -21.59
N GLN A 52 -17.25 15.15 -22.02
CA GLN A 52 -18.41 14.81 -21.22
C GLN A 52 -18.52 13.30 -21.07
N VAL A 53 -18.81 12.85 -19.86
CA VAL A 53 -19.10 11.45 -19.57
C VAL A 53 -20.60 11.29 -19.37
N LEU A 54 -21.18 10.33 -20.08
CA LEU A 54 -22.61 10.06 -20.07
C LEU A 54 -22.86 8.62 -19.66
N ALA A 55 -23.75 8.45 -18.68
CA ALA A 55 -24.36 7.16 -18.41
C ALA A 55 -25.54 6.97 -19.36
N ILE A 56 -25.53 5.89 -20.11
CA ILE A 56 -26.57 5.53 -21.06
C ILE A 56 -27.19 4.20 -20.64
N THR A 57 -28.47 4.24 -20.33
CA THR A 57 -29.27 3.05 -20.04
C THR A 57 -30.21 2.80 -21.20
N LEU A 58 -30.07 1.63 -21.83
CA LEU A 58 -30.99 1.17 -22.86
C LEU A 58 -31.90 0.09 -22.26
N SER A 59 -33.21 0.25 -22.39
CA SER A 59 -34.21 -0.69 -21.88
C SER A 59 -35.21 -1.06 -22.96
N ARG A 60 -35.52 -2.36 -23.10
CA ARG A 60 -36.51 -2.83 -24.07
C ARG A 60 -37.91 -2.48 -23.59
N ILE A 61 -38.72 -1.90 -24.48
CA ILE A 61 -40.14 -1.67 -24.27
C ILE A 61 -40.87 -2.88 -24.83
N LEU A 62 -41.64 -3.55 -23.98
CA LEU A 62 -42.42 -4.74 -24.33
C LEU A 62 -43.91 -4.38 -24.36
N ASP A 63 -44.67 -5.04 -25.23
CA ASP A 63 -46.13 -5.02 -25.18
C ASP A 63 -46.68 -5.99 -24.10
N ASN A 64 -48.01 -6.05 -23.98
CA ASN A 64 -48.68 -6.95 -23.04
C ASN A 64 -48.42 -8.44 -23.31
N ASN A 65 -47.96 -8.80 -24.51
CA ASN A 65 -47.61 -10.16 -24.92
C ASN A 65 -46.11 -10.46 -24.75
N LYS A 66 -45.35 -9.56 -24.09
CA LYS A 66 -43.90 -9.60 -23.92
C LYS A 66 -43.10 -9.51 -25.23
N GLN A 67 -43.72 -9.04 -26.31
CA GLN A 67 -43.04 -8.79 -27.57
C GLN A 67 -42.40 -7.40 -27.53
N ALA A 68 -41.14 -7.29 -27.96
CA ALA A 68 -40.45 -6.00 -27.96
C ALA A 68 -41.02 -5.09 -29.05
N ILE A 69 -41.52 -3.93 -28.64
CA ILE A 69 -42.12 -2.91 -29.49
C ILE A 69 -41.24 -1.66 -29.63
N GLY A 70 -40.18 -1.55 -28.81
CA GLY A 70 -39.24 -0.44 -28.89
C GLY A 70 -38.08 -0.55 -27.91
N ILE A 71 -37.24 0.49 -27.89
CA ILE A 71 -36.17 0.67 -26.91
C ILE A 71 -36.26 2.08 -26.35
N ALA A 72 -36.29 2.19 -25.03
CA ALA A 72 -36.12 3.44 -24.31
C ALA A 72 -34.62 3.67 -24.06
N ILE A 73 -34.14 4.89 -24.33
CA ILE A 73 -32.76 5.30 -24.03
C ILE A 73 -32.82 6.44 -23.03
N PHE A 74 -32.20 6.23 -21.87
CA PHE A 74 -31.99 7.27 -20.87
C PHE A 74 -30.53 7.67 -20.90
N MET A 75 -30.27 8.98 -21.00
CA MET A 75 -28.92 9.53 -20.99
C MET A 75 -28.81 10.51 -19.84
N ARG A 76 -27.77 10.34 -19.03
CA ARG A 76 -27.47 11.23 -17.91
C ARG A 76 -26.03 11.70 -18.02
N ASN A 77 -25.84 13.01 -17.96
CA ASN A 77 -24.50 13.58 -17.80
C ASN A 77 -23.98 13.27 -16.40
N ILE A 78 -22.87 12.54 -16.34
CA ILE A 78 -22.19 12.13 -15.11
C ILE A 78 -20.77 12.71 -15.02
N THR A 79 -20.44 13.68 -15.88
CA THR A 79 -19.09 14.28 -15.99
C THR A 79 -18.61 14.80 -14.63
N GLU A 80 -19.39 15.64 -13.95
CA GLU A 80 -19.02 16.20 -12.65
C GLU A 80 -18.82 15.11 -11.58
N ARG A 81 -19.68 14.08 -11.59
CA ARG A 81 -19.57 12.96 -10.65
C ARG A 81 -18.27 12.20 -10.87
N LYS A 82 -17.94 11.85 -12.12
CA LYS A 82 -16.72 11.13 -12.49
C LYS A 82 -15.46 11.93 -12.21
N VAL A 83 -15.46 13.23 -12.51
CA VAL A 83 -14.34 14.11 -12.18
C VAL A 83 -14.14 14.16 -10.66
N THR A 84 -15.21 14.28 -9.88
CA THR A 84 -15.14 14.27 -8.41
C THR A 84 -14.65 12.93 -7.87
N GLU A 85 -15.15 11.80 -8.38
CA GLU A 85 -14.69 10.45 -8.03
C GLU A 85 -13.19 10.29 -8.29
N GLN A 86 -12.70 10.74 -9.45
CA GLN A 86 -11.28 10.69 -9.81
C GLN A 86 -10.43 11.57 -8.89
N VAL A 87 -10.84 12.81 -8.65
CA VAL A 87 -10.13 13.73 -7.74
C VAL A 87 -10.09 13.17 -6.32
N LEU A 88 -11.18 12.56 -5.84
CA LEU A 88 -11.20 11.90 -4.54
C LEU A 88 -10.27 10.70 -4.50
N GLU A 89 -10.21 9.89 -5.56
CA GLU A 89 -9.29 8.76 -5.64
C GLU A 89 -7.83 9.22 -5.64
N ASP A 90 -7.50 10.27 -6.38
CA ASP A 90 -6.16 10.84 -6.46
C ASP A 90 -5.76 11.47 -5.12
N LEU A 91 -6.65 12.24 -4.48
CA LEU A 91 -6.42 12.80 -3.15
C LEU A 91 -6.26 11.70 -2.09
N ARG A 92 -7.03 10.60 -2.20
CA ARG A 92 -6.90 9.44 -1.32
C ARG A 92 -5.55 8.77 -1.51
N LYS A 93 -5.08 8.60 -2.76
CA LYS A 93 -3.74 8.07 -3.06
C LYS A 93 -2.65 9.00 -2.53
N ASP A 94 -2.83 10.31 -2.61
CA ASP A 94 -1.88 11.29 -2.08
C ASP A 94 -1.85 11.29 -0.54
N LEU A 95 -3.00 11.18 0.12
CA LEU A 95 -3.10 10.95 1.58
C LEU A 95 -2.46 9.63 2.00
N GLU A 96 -2.71 8.55 1.26
CA GLU A 96 -2.05 7.28 1.46
C GLU A 96 -0.53 7.41 1.24
N ARG A 97 -0.07 8.24 0.31
CA ARG A 97 1.36 8.47 0.10
C ARG A 97 2.00 9.29 1.22
N MET A 98 1.26 10.25 1.79
CA MET A 98 1.73 11.11 2.88
C MET A 98 1.83 10.41 4.24
N SER A 99 1.32 9.18 4.39
CA SER A 99 1.30 8.46 5.67
C SER A 99 2.19 7.21 5.65
N PHE A 100 3.39 7.27 5.06
CA PHE A 100 4.36 6.16 5.08
C PHE A 100 5.51 6.35 6.06
N GLU A 101 5.58 7.51 6.70
CA GLU A 101 6.55 7.79 7.75
C GLU A 101 5.90 7.66 9.13
N ASP A 102 6.70 7.28 10.12
CA ASP A 102 6.34 7.36 11.53
C ASP A 102 6.50 8.81 12.00
N GLY A 103 5.42 9.43 12.47
CA GLY A 103 5.40 10.85 12.81
C GLY A 103 6.31 11.25 13.98
N LEU A 104 6.77 10.28 14.80
CA LEU A 104 7.69 10.55 15.90
C LEU A 104 9.16 10.50 15.45
N THR A 105 9.52 9.47 14.69
CA THR A 105 10.91 9.10 14.40
C THR A 105 11.36 9.47 12.99
N GLY A 106 10.43 9.73 12.07
CA GLY A 106 10.73 10.08 10.67
C GLY A 106 11.32 8.94 9.83
N VAL A 107 11.37 7.72 10.37
CA VAL A 107 11.62 6.50 9.57
C VAL A 107 10.31 5.99 8.97
N ALA A 108 10.36 4.97 8.13
CA ALA A 108 9.14 4.38 7.60
C ALA A 108 8.24 3.84 8.73
N ASN A 109 6.93 3.82 8.55
CA ASN A 109 6.03 3.16 9.48
C ASN A 109 5.78 1.70 9.06
N ARG A 110 5.11 0.94 9.92
CA ARG A 110 4.74 -0.46 9.65
C ARG A 110 4.04 -0.65 8.30
N ARG A 111 3.13 0.26 7.93
CA ARG A 111 2.39 0.16 6.66
C ARG A 111 3.31 0.25 5.44
N MET A 112 4.32 1.12 5.51
CA MET A 112 5.34 1.22 4.47
C MET A 112 6.23 -0.03 4.43
N PHE A 113 6.62 -0.55 5.60
CA PHE A 113 7.36 -1.79 5.70
C PHE A 113 6.60 -2.98 5.08
N ASP A 114 5.34 -3.20 5.45
CA ASP A 114 4.53 -4.31 4.94
C ASP A 114 4.42 -4.23 3.41
N LYS A 115 4.19 -3.03 2.87
CA LYS A 115 4.16 -2.78 1.43
C LYS A 115 5.49 -3.08 0.75
N GLN A 116 6.61 -2.60 1.30
CA GLN A 116 7.92 -2.81 0.70
C GLN A 116 8.35 -4.28 0.79
N LEU A 117 8.02 -4.96 1.89
CA LEU A 117 8.29 -6.38 2.08
C LEU A 117 7.62 -7.21 0.98
N GLU A 118 6.34 -6.98 0.68
CA GLU A 118 5.66 -7.69 -0.41
C GLU A 118 6.29 -7.42 -1.78
N GLN A 119 6.69 -6.18 -2.05
CA GLN A 119 7.30 -5.77 -3.31
C GLN A 119 8.67 -6.42 -3.50
N GLU A 120 9.55 -6.31 -2.51
CA GLU A 120 10.89 -6.87 -2.55
C GLU A 120 10.84 -8.41 -2.53
N TRP A 121 9.90 -9.02 -1.79
CA TRP A 121 9.72 -10.47 -1.83
C TRP A 121 9.49 -10.99 -3.25
N ARG A 122 8.55 -10.39 -3.99
CA ARG A 122 8.27 -10.78 -5.38
C ARG A 122 9.47 -10.53 -6.29
N ARG A 123 10.24 -9.46 -6.05
CA ARG A 123 11.44 -9.12 -6.83
C ARG A 123 12.58 -10.12 -6.56
N MET A 124 12.82 -10.47 -5.31
CA MET A 124 13.84 -11.43 -4.89
C MET A 124 13.48 -12.84 -5.35
N GLN A 125 12.19 -13.21 -5.34
CA GLN A 125 11.73 -14.50 -5.88
C GLN A 125 12.03 -14.65 -7.38
N ARG A 126 11.84 -13.59 -8.18
CA ARG A 126 12.16 -13.61 -9.62
C ARG A 126 13.66 -13.63 -9.89
N SER A 127 14.43 -12.88 -9.11
CA SER A 127 15.87 -12.71 -9.32
C SER A 127 16.73 -13.77 -8.61
N ARG A 128 16.13 -14.59 -7.73
CA ARG A 128 16.79 -15.59 -6.88
C ARG A 128 17.90 -15.02 -5.99
N HIS A 129 17.68 -13.80 -5.50
CA HIS A 129 18.57 -13.15 -4.52
C HIS A 129 18.03 -13.29 -3.10
N PRO A 130 18.89 -13.23 -2.07
CA PRO A 130 18.46 -13.29 -0.70
C PRO A 130 17.73 -12.01 -0.28
N LEU A 131 16.77 -12.16 0.63
CA LEU A 131 16.10 -11.09 1.35
C LEU A 131 16.31 -11.30 2.85
N SER A 132 16.87 -10.30 3.52
CA SER A 132 17.09 -10.35 4.97
C SER A 132 16.20 -9.35 5.70
N ILE A 133 15.84 -9.71 6.93
CA ILE A 133 15.17 -8.82 7.88
C ILE A 133 15.94 -8.83 9.20
N VAL A 134 16.08 -7.65 9.79
CA VAL A 134 16.51 -7.48 11.19
C VAL A 134 15.33 -6.92 11.98
N LEU A 135 14.77 -7.70 12.89
CA LEU A 135 13.76 -7.23 13.84
C LEU A 135 14.46 -6.80 15.13
N ILE A 136 14.20 -5.59 15.60
CA ILE A 136 14.95 -4.91 16.67
C ILE A 136 13.97 -4.44 17.73
N ASP A 137 14.37 -4.58 19.00
CA ASP A 137 13.63 -4.06 20.16
C ASP A 137 14.58 -3.31 21.08
N ILE A 138 14.12 -2.18 21.62
CA ILE A 138 14.88 -1.43 22.64
C ILE A 138 14.71 -2.11 23.99
N ASP A 139 15.83 -2.56 24.57
CA ASP A 139 15.83 -3.33 25.80
C ASP A 139 15.29 -2.52 26.98
N TYR A 140 14.34 -3.10 27.71
CA TYR A 140 13.73 -2.52 28.91
C TYR A 140 13.07 -1.15 28.70
N PHE A 141 12.66 -0.81 27.48
CA PHE A 141 12.11 0.51 27.15
C PHE A 141 10.90 0.93 27.99
N LYS A 142 10.03 -0.01 28.38
CA LYS A 142 8.95 0.28 29.34
C LYS A 142 9.50 0.82 30.67
N HIS A 143 10.53 0.20 31.23
CA HIS A 143 11.16 0.67 32.47
C HIS A 143 11.86 2.01 32.30
N TYR A 144 12.40 2.28 31.10
CA TYR A 144 12.93 3.59 30.75
C TYR A 144 11.83 4.65 30.80
N ASN A 145 10.71 4.42 30.12
CA ASN A 145 9.58 5.34 30.08
C ASN A 145 8.96 5.58 31.46
N ASP A 146 8.80 4.52 32.25
CA ASP A 146 8.22 4.61 33.60
C ASP A 146 9.11 5.46 34.53
N PHE A 147 10.42 5.54 34.26
CA PHE A 147 11.38 6.25 35.10
C PHE A 147 11.68 7.67 34.62
N TYR A 148 11.94 7.86 33.31
CA TYR A 148 12.31 9.15 32.73
C TYR A 148 11.12 9.93 32.13
N GLY A 149 9.94 9.29 32.03
CA GLY A 149 8.74 9.86 31.43
C GLY A 149 8.70 9.72 29.91
N HIS A 150 7.49 9.80 29.35
CA HIS A 150 7.25 9.59 27.92
C HIS A 150 8.00 10.55 27.00
N GLN A 151 8.21 11.80 27.41
CA GLN A 151 8.97 12.77 26.60
C GLN A 151 10.42 12.32 26.38
N ALA A 152 11.09 11.83 27.43
CA ALA A 152 12.43 11.28 27.31
C ALA A 152 12.45 9.97 26.50
N GLY A 153 11.38 9.18 26.61
CA GLY A 153 11.13 8.01 25.75
C GLY A 153 11.08 8.35 24.28
N ASP A 154 10.32 9.38 23.92
CA ASP A 154 10.17 9.88 22.56
C ASP A 154 11.51 10.35 21.99
N ASP A 155 12.30 11.07 22.79
CA ASP A 155 13.65 11.49 22.40
C ASP A 155 14.62 10.31 22.25
N CYS A 156 14.50 9.29 23.09
CA CYS A 156 15.25 8.04 22.95
C CYS A 156 14.89 7.33 21.63
N LEU A 157 13.61 7.21 21.30
CA LEU A 157 13.14 6.59 20.05
C LEU A 157 13.66 7.34 18.82
N ARG A 158 13.65 8.68 18.83
CA ARG A 158 14.21 9.50 17.75
C ARG A 158 15.70 9.24 17.54
N GLN A 159 16.48 9.19 18.63
CA GLN A 159 17.92 8.96 18.56
C GLN A 159 18.24 7.53 18.08
N VAL A 160 17.53 6.52 18.58
CA VAL A 160 17.69 5.13 18.11
C VAL A 160 17.34 5.03 16.63
N ALA A 161 16.20 5.58 16.20
CA ALA A 161 15.80 5.56 14.79
C ALA A 161 16.84 6.20 13.87
N SER A 162 17.41 7.35 14.29
CA SER A 162 18.50 8.02 13.57
C SER A 162 19.75 7.14 13.48
N ALA A 163 20.15 6.51 14.59
CA ALA A 163 21.31 5.61 14.61
C ALA A 163 21.13 4.40 13.68
N LEU A 164 19.94 3.78 13.67
CA LEU A 164 19.62 2.67 12.77
C LEU A 164 19.64 3.10 11.30
N ARG A 165 19.02 4.25 10.99
CA ARG A 165 18.97 4.80 9.62
C ARG A 165 20.36 5.12 9.07
N GLN A 166 21.30 5.56 9.92
CA GLN A 166 22.67 5.83 9.50
C GLN A 166 23.46 4.56 9.12
N GLN A 167 23.11 3.40 9.70
CA GLN A 167 23.75 2.13 9.35
C GLN A 167 23.19 1.53 8.04
N ALA A 168 21.87 1.61 7.86
CA ALA A 168 21.16 1.19 6.65
C ALA A 168 21.26 2.25 5.54
N SER A 169 22.46 2.35 4.95
CA SER A 169 22.84 3.45 4.05
C SER A 169 22.53 3.22 2.58
N ARG A 170 22.17 1.99 2.16
CA ARG A 170 21.85 1.72 0.75
C ARG A 170 20.45 2.24 0.43
N SER A 171 20.24 2.68 -0.80
CA SER A 171 18.92 3.15 -1.26
C SER A 171 17.84 2.05 -1.27
N SER A 172 18.25 0.79 -1.25
CA SER A 172 17.37 -0.38 -1.16
C SER A 172 16.99 -0.75 0.28
N ASP A 173 17.76 -0.28 1.27
CA ASP A 173 17.52 -0.63 2.66
C ASP A 173 16.36 0.22 3.20
N LEU A 174 15.49 -0.40 3.99
CA LEU A 174 14.38 0.29 4.63
C LEU A 174 14.46 0.09 6.13
N VAL A 175 14.59 1.20 6.88
CA VAL A 175 14.37 1.21 8.33
C VAL A 175 12.94 1.67 8.58
N ALA A 176 12.20 0.91 9.38
CA ALA A 176 10.84 1.25 9.78
C ALA A 176 10.62 1.04 11.27
N ARG A 177 9.74 1.86 11.88
CA ARG A 177 9.19 1.61 13.20
C ARG A 177 8.02 0.64 13.06
N TYR A 178 8.18 -0.55 13.61
CA TYR A 178 7.21 -1.64 13.49
C TYR A 178 6.06 -1.47 14.49
N GLY A 179 6.34 -0.96 15.69
CA GLY A 179 5.34 -0.58 16.68
C GLY A 179 5.97 -0.34 18.06
N GLY A 180 5.49 0.65 18.82
CA GLY A 180 6.06 0.93 20.15
C GLY A 180 7.57 1.21 20.08
N GLU A 181 8.36 0.36 20.74
CA GLU A 181 9.83 0.34 20.76
C GLU A 181 10.49 -0.57 19.72
N GLU A 182 9.69 -1.23 18.88
CA GLU A 182 10.16 -2.18 17.88
C GLU A 182 10.46 -1.49 16.55
N PHE A 183 11.62 -1.83 15.99
CA PHE A 183 12.08 -1.40 14.67
C PHE A 183 12.34 -2.62 13.79
N VAL A 184 12.27 -2.40 12.49
CA VAL A 184 12.59 -3.41 11.49
C VAL A 184 13.47 -2.81 10.41
N ILE A 185 14.46 -3.58 9.97
CA ILE A 185 15.30 -3.24 8.82
C ILE A 185 15.08 -4.29 7.74
N LEU A 186 14.61 -3.87 6.57
CA LEU A 186 14.49 -4.71 5.37
C LEU A 186 15.74 -4.52 4.50
N LEU A 187 16.39 -5.62 4.11
CA LEU A 187 17.66 -5.63 3.40
C LEU A 187 17.56 -6.49 2.13
N PRO A 188 17.14 -5.92 0.99
CA PRO A 188 17.13 -6.62 -0.29
C PRO A 188 18.55 -7.00 -0.72
N GLU A 189 18.68 -8.11 -1.43
CA GLU A 189 19.95 -8.60 -2.01
C GLU A 189 21.09 -8.69 -0.99
N THR A 190 20.75 -9.00 0.27
CA THR A 190 21.69 -9.09 1.39
C THR A 190 21.68 -10.50 1.95
N ASN A 191 22.85 -11.09 2.19
CA ASN A 191 22.96 -12.44 2.74
C ASN A 191 22.96 -12.43 4.28
N ALA A 192 22.88 -13.62 4.90
CA ALA A 192 22.76 -13.76 6.35
C ALA A 192 23.96 -13.21 7.14
N ASP A 193 25.18 -13.30 6.60
CA ASP A 193 26.39 -12.79 7.25
C ASP A 193 26.44 -11.25 7.19
N GLU A 194 26.11 -10.67 6.04
CA GLU A 194 26.03 -9.22 5.85
C GLU A 194 24.93 -8.59 6.71
N ALA A 195 23.74 -9.20 6.73
CA ALA A 195 22.62 -8.74 7.55
C ALA A 195 22.96 -8.80 9.05
N TYR A 196 23.65 -9.87 9.48
CA TYR A 196 24.10 -10.01 10.86
C TYR A 196 25.17 -8.97 11.22
N ALA A 197 26.14 -8.71 10.34
CA ALA A 197 27.14 -7.67 10.54
C ALA A 197 26.50 -6.27 10.65
N LEU A 198 25.52 -5.96 9.80
CA LEU A 198 24.77 -4.71 9.87
C LEU A 198 24.01 -4.58 11.20
N ALA A 199 23.34 -5.65 11.64
CA ALA A 199 22.66 -5.67 12.93
C ALA A 199 23.61 -5.45 14.13
N LEU A 200 24.82 -6.02 14.08
CA LEU A 200 25.86 -5.76 15.09
C LEU A 200 26.33 -4.31 15.07
N HIS A 201 26.48 -3.70 13.89
CA HIS A 201 26.81 -2.28 13.77
C HIS A 201 25.71 -1.38 14.33
N CYS A 202 24.43 -1.72 14.09
CA CYS A 202 23.29 -1.05 14.71
C CYS A 202 23.37 -1.10 16.25
N ALA A 203 23.62 -2.28 16.82
CA ALA A 203 23.76 -2.42 18.28
C ALA A 203 24.91 -1.58 18.84
N LYS A 204 26.06 -1.58 18.15
CA LYS A 204 27.20 -0.73 18.53
C LYS A 204 26.88 0.77 18.42
N ALA A 205 26.19 1.18 17.37
CA ALA A 205 25.79 2.57 17.15
C ALA A 205 24.82 3.05 18.23
N VAL A 206 23.82 2.25 18.60
CA VAL A 206 22.90 2.58 19.69
C VAL A 206 23.64 2.67 21.03
N ARG A 207 24.53 1.72 21.33
CA ARG A 207 25.34 1.77 22.56
C ARG A 207 26.23 3.02 22.62
N ALA A 208 26.73 3.47 21.47
CA ALA A 208 27.54 4.68 21.36
C ALA A 208 26.76 6.00 21.57
N LEU A 209 25.42 5.96 21.58
CA LEU A 209 24.61 7.12 21.98
C LEU A 209 24.75 7.43 23.47
N THR A 210 25.19 6.46 24.29
CA THR A 210 25.41 6.63 25.73
C THR A 210 24.21 7.21 26.48
N ILE A 211 22.99 6.87 26.05
CA ILE A 211 21.74 7.29 26.70
C ILE A 211 21.61 6.51 28.02
N ALA A 212 21.64 7.20 29.15
CA ALA A 212 21.59 6.56 30.47
C ALA A 212 20.27 5.78 30.70
N HIS A 213 20.37 4.54 31.18
CA HIS A 213 19.21 3.69 31.49
C HIS A 213 19.33 3.07 32.89
N GLN A 214 19.05 3.86 33.95
CA GLN A 214 19.22 3.43 35.36
C GLN A 214 18.39 2.23 35.80
N ARG A 215 17.28 1.95 35.10
CA ARG A 215 16.36 0.83 35.40
C ARG A 215 16.57 -0.40 34.52
N SER A 216 17.58 -0.41 33.66
CA SER A 216 17.95 -1.59 32.88
C SER A 216 18.81 -2.51 33.74
N VAL A 217 18.58 -3.82 33.60
CA VAL A 217 19.45 -4.85 34.20
C VAL A 217 20.46 -5.41 33.19
N ALA A 218 20.39 -5.00 31.92
CA ALA A 218 21.35 -5.41 30.89
C ALA A 218 22.56 -4.47 30.80
N SER A 219 22.37 -3.17 31.00
CA SER A 219 23.42 -2.16 30.85
C SER A 219 23.05 -0.86 31.56
N GLU A 220 24.04 -0.02 31.88
CA GLU A 220 23.83 1.35 32.38
C GLU A 220 23.31 2.30 31.29
N HIS A 221 23.31 1.86 30.03
CA HIS A 221 22.86 2.64 28.88
C HIS A 221 21.76 1.90 28.11
N VAL A 222 21.03 2.62 27.26
CA VAL A 222 20.07 2.03 26.32
C VAL A 222 20.79 1.07 25.36
N THR A 223 20.25 -0.13 25.24
CA THR A 223 20.73 -1.19 24.34
C THR A 223 19.58 -1.70 23.47
N ILE A 224 19.92 -2.48 22.44
CA ILE A 224 18.94 -3.15 21.60
C ILE A 224 19.22 -4.65 21.53
N SER A 225 18.15 -5.43 21.46
CA SER A 225 18.18 -6.83 21.05
C SER A 225 17.69 -6.95 19.61
N GLY A 226 18.28 -7.88 18.85
CA GLY A 226 17.93 -8.05 17.44
C GLY A 226 17.86 -9.51 17.01
N GLY A 227 16.88 -9.83 16.16
CA GLY A 227 16.73 -11.10 15.48
C GLY A 227 16.92 -10.95 13.98
N VAL A 228 17.83 -11.72 13.40
CA VAL A 228 18.15 -11.71 11.97
C VAL A 228 17.64 -12.97 11.31
N ALA A 229 16.89 -12.83 10.22
CA ALA A 229 16.51 -13.93 9.35
C ALA A 229 16.80 -13.58 7.90
N THR A 230 17.08 -14.61 7.10
CA THR A 230 17.36 -14.47 5.66
C THR A 230 16.75 -15.65 4.94
N LEU A 231 16.06 -15.38 3.85
CA LEU A 231 15.57 -16.40 2.93
C LEU A 231 15.90 -15.99 1.50
N VAL A 232 16.06 -16.99 0.63
CA VAL A 232 15.95 -16.78 -0.82
C VAL A 232 14.50 -17.10 -1.18
N PRO A 233 13.67 -16.11 -1.55
CA PRO A 233 12.25 -16.36 -1.78
C PRO A 233 12.02 -17.37 -2.92
N ASP A 234 11.17 -18.35 -2.66
CA ASP A 234 10.74 -19.35 -3.65
C ASP A 234 9.24 -19.69 -3.47
N SER A 235 8.74 -20.76 -4.09
CA SER A 235 7.33 -21.16 -3.99
C SER A 235 6.97 -21.90 -2.69
N SER A 236 7.97 -22.28 -1.89
CA SER A 236 7.82 -23.05 -0.64
C SER A 236 7.80 -22.18 0.62
N ASN A 237 8.18 -20.91 0.52
CA ASN A 237 8.27 -19.98 1.63
C ASN A 237 7.43 -18.70 1.39
N THR A 238 7.23 -17.92 2.46
CA THR A 238 6.39 -16.71 2.44
C THR A 238 7.07 -15.53 3.15
N PRO A 239 6.69 -14.27 2.83
CA PRO A 239 7.21 -13.10 3.56
C PRO A 239 6.94 -13.19 5.07
N GLN A 240 5.80 -13.77 5.46
CA GLN A 240 5.43 -13.97 6.86
C GLN A 240 6.37 -14.95 7.56
N GLN A 241 6.85 -15.98 6.85
CA GLN A 241 7.84 -16.91 7.40
C GLN A 241 9.17 -16.21 7.70
N LEU A 242 9.64 -15.33 6.80
CA LEU A 242 10.87 -14.55 7.02
C LEU A 242 10.77 -13.69 8.30
N LEU A 243 9.64 -13.00 8.47
CA LEU A 243 9.39 -12.18 9.65
C LEU A 243 9.27 -13.01 10.93
N HIS A 244 8.57 -14.15 10.86
CA HIS A 244 8.43 -15.09 11.98
C HIS A 244 9.78 -15.66 12.42
N ASP A 245 10.65 -15.98 11.48
CA ASP A 245 11.98 -16.48 11.81
C ASP A 245 12.87 -15.38 12.43
N ALA A 246 12.72 -14.11 12.02
CA ALA A 246 13.39 -12.99 12.69
C ALA A 246 12.87 -12.80 14.13
N ASP A 247 11.55 -12.89 14.34
CA ASP A 247 10.93 -12.79 15.67
C ASP A 247 11.43 -13.88 16.63
N LYS A 248 11.53 -15.14 16.16
CA LYS A 248 12.13 -16.23 16.96
C LYS A 248 13.55 -15.89 17.44
N GLN A 249 14.37 -15.31 16.56
CA GLN A 249 15.74 -14.93 16.92
C GLN A 249 15.76 -13.77 17.92
N LEU A 250 14.89 -12.78 17.75
CA LEU A 250 14.74 -11.67 18.69
C LEU A 250 14.29 -12.19 20.07
N TYR A 251 13.33 -13.12 20.09
CA TYR A 251 12.89 -13.77 21.31
C TYR A 251 14.04 -14.49 22.02
N GLN A 252 14.87 -15.24 21.29
CA GLN A 252 16.06 -15.88 21.84
C GLN A 252 17.09 -14.88 22.38
N ALA A 253 17.27 -13.74 21.70
CA ALA A 253 18.14 -12.67 22.18
C ALA A 253 17.64 -12.12 23.52
N LYS A 254 16.33 -11.84 23.63
CA LYS A 254 15.69 -11.37 24.87
C LYS A 254 15.81 -12.39 26.01
N GLN A 255 15.65 -13.68 25.72
CA GLN A 255 15.80 -14.75 26.73
C GLN A 255 17.24 -14.93 27.23
N LYS A 256 18.24 -14.71 26.38
CA LYS A 256 19.66 -14.90 26.73
C LYS A 256 20.30 -13.66 27.38
N GLY A 257 19.49 -12.77 27.95
CA GLY A 257 19.97 -11.61 28.70
C GLY A 257 19.97 -10.28 27.95
N ARG A 258 19.35 -10.20 26.75
CA ARG A 258 19.25 -8.96 25.95
C ARG A 258 20.60 -8.44 25.47
N ASP A 259 20.67 -7.19 24.97
CA ASP A 259 21.86 -6.52 24.44
C ASP A 259 22.69 -7.40 23.47
N GLN A 260 21.99 -8.09 22.58
CA GLN A 260 22.62 -9.05 21.66
C GLN A 260 21.82 -9.24 20.38
N ILE A 261 22.54 -9.65 19.33
CA ILE A 261 21.96 -10.04 18.06
C ILE A 261 22.00 -11.56 17.93
N ARG A 262 20.91 -12.15 17.45
CA ARG A 262 20.82 -13.57 17.10
C ARG A 262 20.43 -13.72 15.63
N ARG A 263 20.83 -14.85 15.02
CA ARG A 263 20.50 -15.20 13.65
C ARG A 263 20.14 -16.68 13.54
N ALA A 264 19.27 -17.00 12.58
CA ALA A 264 18.90 -18.36 12.22
C ALA A 264 20.06 -19.11 11.55
#